data_AF-C4XP79-F1
#
_entry.id   AF-C4XP79-F1
#
_cell.length_a   1.000
_cell.length_b   1.000
_cell.length_c   1.000
_cell.angle_alpha   90.00
_cell.angle_beta   90.00
_cell.angle_gamma   90.00
#
_symmetry.space_group_name_H-M   'P 1'
#
loop_
_entity.id
_entity.type
_entity.pdbx_description
1 polymer ?
#
loop_
_entity_poly.entity_id
_entity_poly.type
_entity_poly.pdbx_seq_one_letter_code
_entity_poly.pdbx_strand_id
1 'polypeptide(L)'
;MEENTRYKLEHAGDRFVETVEEFLGWLKNSTKGISLTYRIHCLEKDRTKSYARIGQRTVSLRRRHPHNELFSDEDLSQLFVEFDKADAELSQAKQEREARLYPRSEASAQPA
;
A
#
# COMPACT_ATOMS: atom_id res chain seq x y z
N MET A 1 -30.10 -46.91 12.94
CA MET A 1 -30.06 -45.44 13.17
C MET A 1 -28.63 -44.90 13.32
N GLU A 2 -27.61 -45.74 13.58
CA GLU A 2 -26.22 -45.31 13.79
C GLU A 2 -25.49 -44.82 12.52
N GLU A 3 -25.84 -45.31 11.34
CA GLU A 3 -25.23 -44.84 10.08
C GLU A 3 -25.61 -43.37 9.77
N ASN A 4 -26.79 -42.94 10.22
CA ASN A 4 -27.30 -41.59 9.97
C ASN A 4 -26.67 -40.54 10.90
N THR A 5 -26.20 -40.94 12.10
CA THR A 5 -25.48 -40.04 13.02
C THR A 5 -24.03 -39.86 12.60
N ARG A 6 -23.36 -40.92 12.12
CA ARG A 6 -21.97 -40.86 11.63
C ARG A 6 -21.86 -39.98 10.37
N TYR A 7 -22.80 -40.15 9.43
CA TYR A 7 -22.90 -39.32 8.23
C TYR A 7 -23.16 -37.84 8.55
N LYS A 8 -24.06 -37.55 9.50
CA LYS A 8 -24.31 -36.18 9.98
C LYS A 8 -23.12 -35.55 10.70
N LEU A 9 -22.34 -36.35 11.43
CA LEU A 9 -21.15 -35.88 12.13
C LEU A 9 -20.02 -35.56 11.16
N GLU A 10 -19.83 -36.39 10.12
CA GLU A 10 -18.84 -36.18 9.07
C GLU A 10 -19.15 -34.90 8.27
N HIS A 11 -20.41 -34.69 7.87
CA HIS A 11 -20.83 -33.45 7.19
C HIS A 11 -20.78 -32.20 8.09
N ALA A 12 -20.98 -32.36 9.40
CA ALA A 12 -20.81 -31.27 10.36
C ALA A 12 -19.33 -30.90 10.53
N GLY A 13 -18.44 -31.90 10.51
CA GLY A 13 -17.00 -31.72 10.50
C GLY A 13 -16.52 -30.99 9.25
N ASP A 14 -16.96 -31.42 8.07
CA ASP A 14 -16.60 -30.78 6.79
C ASP A 14 -17.06 -29.32 6.73
N ARG A 15 -18.31 -29.03 7.11
CA ARG A 15 -18.80 -27.65 7.20
C ARG A 15 -18.00 -26.80 8.19
N PHE A 16 -17.59 -27.39 9.31
CA PHE A 16 -16.79 -26.68 10.30
C PHE A 16 -15.41 -26.34 9.74
N VAL A 17 -14.77 -27.27 9.04
CA VAL A 17 -13.48 -27.06 8.37
C VAL A 17 -13.60 -25.98 7.30
N GLU A 18 -14.60 -26.04 6.42
CA GLU A 18 -14.86 -25.00 5.41
C GLU A 18 -15.04 -23.61 6.05
N THR A 19 -15.83 -23.53 7.12
CA THR A 19 -16.08 -22.26 7.83
C THR A 19 -14.79 -21.69 8.43
N VAL A 20 -13.92 -22.55 8.97
CA VAL A 20 -12.63 -22.14 9.53
C VAL A 20 -11.68 -21.67 8.43
N GLU A 21 -11.63 -22.35 7.29
CA GLU A 21 -10.81 -21.94 6.15
C GLU A 21 -11.25 -20.58 5.59
N GLU A 22 -12.56 -20.36 5.44
CA GLU A 22 -13.12 -19.08 5.02
C GLU A 22 -12.77 -17.96 6.01
N PHE A 23 -12.92 -18.21 7.31
CA PHE A 23 -12.59 -17.25 8.36
C PHE A 23 -11.09 -16.89 8.36
N LEU A 24 -10.21 -17.88 8.23
CA LEU A 24 -8.77 -17.67 8.12
C LEU A 24 -8.41 -16.88 6.85
N GLY A 25 -9.09 -17.17 5.73
CA GLY A 25 -8.96 -16.41 4.49
C GLY A 25 -9.38 -14.94 4.65
N TRP A 26 -10.51 -14.68 5.32
CA TRP A 26 -10.99 -13.34 5.61
C TRP A 26 -10.03 -12.58 6.54
N LEU A 27 -9.55 -13.21 7.61
CA LEU A 27 -8.60 -12.61 8.55
C LEU A 27 -7.29 -12.23 7.85
N LYS A 28 -6.72 -13.15 7.07
CA LYS A 28 -5.50 -12.90 6.27
C LYS A 28 -5.70 -11.74 5.29
N ASN A 29 -6.89 -11.63 4.70
CA ASN A 29 -7.21 -10.54 3.80
C ASN A 29 -7.41 -9.20 4.51
N SER A 30 -7.99 -9.21 5.71
CA SER A 30 -8.14 -8.02 6.55
C SER A 30 -6.77 -7.49 7.00
N THR A 31 -5.90 -8.35 7.53
CA THR A 31 -4.55 -7.96 7.97
C THR A 31 -3.72 -7.36 6.84
N LYS A 32 -3.80 -7.93 5.62
CA LYS A 32 -3.15 -7.35 4.43
C LYS A 32 -3.66 -5.93 4.13
N GLY A 33 -4.98 -5.71 4.17
CA GLY A 33 -5.56 -4.38 3.95
C GLY A 33 -5.13 -3.34 5.00
N ILE A 34 -5.07 -3.74 6.26
CA ILE A 34 -4.58 -2.90 7.37
C ILE A 34 -3.10 -2.56 7.17
N SER A 35 -2.27 -3.55 6.87
CA SER A 35 -0.83 -3.35 6.65
C SER A 35 -0.54 -2.41 5.48
N LEU A 36 -1.32 -2.52 4.39
CA LEU A 36 -1.19 -1.66 3.22
C LEU A 36 -1.62 -0.22 3.52
N THR A 37 -2.70 -0.04 4.28
CA THR A 37 -3.16 1.28 4.72
C THR A 37 -2.12 1.96 5.62
N TYR A 38 -1.54 1.21 6.56
CA TYR A 38 -0.46 1.70 7.41
C TYR A 38 0.78 2.07 6.60
N ARG A 39 1.18 1.23 5.63
CA ARG A 39 2.30 1.49 4.73
C ARG A 39 2.10 2.79 3.93
N ILE A 40 0.91 3.02 3.37
CA ILE A 40 0.58 4.27 2.68
C ILE A 40 0.76 5.46 3.62
N HIS A 41 0.24 5.39 4.84
CA HIS A 41 0.38 6.47 5.82
C HIS A 41 1.85 6.80 6.14
N CYS A 42 2.69 5.77 6.33
CA CYS A 42 4.13 5.96 6.53
C CYS A 42 4.80 6.63 5.31
N LEU A 43 4.48 6.18 4.10
CA LEU A 43 5.02 6.74 2.85
C LEU A 43 4.60 8.21 2.65
N GLU A 44 3.36 8.59 2.99
CA GLU A 44 2.92 9.99 2.94
C GLU A 44 3.70 10.88 3.91
N LYS A 45 4.00 10.35 5.10
CA LYS A 45 4.82 11.03 6.09
C LYS A 45 6.26 11.21 5.60
N ASP A 46 6.85 10.18 5.01
CA ASP A 46 8.22 10.22 4.48
C ASP A 46 8.35 11.16 3.27
N ARG A 47 7.36 11.16 2.37
CA ARG A 47 7.26 12.14 1.28
C ARG A 47 7.21 13.58 1.81
N THR A 48 6.37 13.83 2.80
CA THR A 48 6.22 15.16 3.42
C THR A 48 7.52 15.61 4.08
N LYS A 49 8.22 14.69 4.77
CA LYS A 49 9.51 14.96 5.40
C LYS A 49 10.59 15.30 4.37
N SER A 50 10.63 14.58 3.26
CA SER A 50 11.57 14.81 2.16
C SER A 50 11.32 16.17 1.49
N TYR A 51 10.05 16.52 1.26
CA TYR A 51 9.67 17.84 0.77
C TYR A 51 10.10 18.98 1.71
N ALA A 52 9.92 18.81 3.02
CA ALA A 52 10.36 19.79 4.00
C ALA A 52 11.89 19.99 3.97
N ARG A 53 12.66 18.91 3.81
CA ARG A 53 14.13 18.96 3.67
C ARG A 53 14.57 19.69 2.40
N ILE A 54 13.93 19.42 1.27
CA ILE A 54 14.16 20.16 0.00
C ILE A 54 13.94 21.66 0.21
N GLY A 55 12.83 22.03 0.87
CA GLY A 55 12.51 23.43 1.17
C GLY A 55 13.56 24.09 2.07
N GLN A 56 13.98 23.41 3.15
CA GLN A 56 15.03 23.89 4.04
C GLN A 56 16.36 24.09 3.30
N ARG A 57 16.77 23.12 2.46
CA ARG A 57 18.00 23.20 1.69
C ARG A 57 17.94 24.35 0.69
N THR A 58 16.85 24.46 -0.07
CA THR A 58 16.59 25.56 -1.02
C THR A 58 16.70 26.93 -0.37
N VAL A 59 16.07 27.14 0.79
CA VAL A 59 16.14 28.41 1.53
C VAL A 59 17.56 28.67 2.03
N SER A 60 18.27 27.65 2.50
CA SER A 60 19.65 27.77 2.97
C SER A 60 20.63 28.15 1.84
N LEU A 61 20.45 27.57 0.66
CA LEU A 61 21.24 27.88 -0.54
C LEU A 61 21.00 29.31 -0.98
N ARG A 62 19.73 29.75 -1.06
CA ARG A 62 19.38 31.13 -1.42
C ARG A 62 19.98 32.17 -0.47
N ARG A 63 20.11 31.85 0.82
CA ARG A 63 20.72 32.74 1.82
C ARG A 63 22.24 32.83 1.71
N ARG A 64 22.92 31.72 1.39
CA ARG A 64 24.39 31.66 1.33
C ARG A 64 24.93 32.05 -0.04
N HIS A 65 24.20 31.74 -1.11
CA HIS A 65 24.61 31.95 -2.49
C HIS A 65 23.40 32.38 -3.35
N PRO A 66 23.02 33.67 -3.33
CA PRO A 66 21.85 34.17 -4.06
C PRO A 66 21.97 34.06 -5.59
N HIS A 67 23.19 33.87 -6.11
CA HIS A 67 23.48 33.70 -7.53
C HIS A 67 23.84 32.25 -7.93
N ASN A 68 23.84 31.29 -7.00
CA ASN A 68 24.13 29.90 -7.35
C ASN A 68 22.94 29.23 -8.03
N GLU A 69 23.24 28.40 -9.00
CA GLU A 69 22.32 27.48 -9.62
C GLU A 69 21.87 26.44 -8.58
N LEU A 70 20.64 26.58 -8.08
CA LEU A 70 20.00 25.64 -7.15
C LEU A 70 20.12 24.17 -7.60
N PHE A 71 20.15 23.94 -8.90
CA PHE A 71 20.17 22.62 -9.52
C PHE A 71 21.57 21.99 -9.60
N SER A 72 22.62 22.74 -9.26
CA SER A 72 24.00 22.26 -9.24
C SER A 72 24.44 21.79 -7.84
N ASP A 73 23.55 21.88 -6.85
CA ASP A 73 23.77 21.40 -5.49
C ASP A 73 23.49 19.89 -5.39
N GLU A 74 24.54 19.10 -5.19
CA GLU A 74 24.47 17.63 -5.13
C GLU A 74 23.57 17.13 -4.00
N ASP A 75 23.56 17.82 -2.84
CA ASP A 75 22.67 17.51 -1.72
C ASP A 75 21.19 17.71 -2.10
N LEU A 76 20.87 18.78 -2.85
CA LEU A 76 19.51 19.04 -3.30
C LEU A 76 19.07 18.02 -4.36
N SER A 77 19.96 17.67 -5.30
CA SER A 77 19.71 16.61 -6.28
C SER A 77 19.43 15.27 -5.59
N GLN A 78 20.19 14.91 -4.56
CA GLN A 78 19.95 13.68 -3.79
C GLN A 78 18.61 13.70 -3.06
N LEU A 79 18.21 14.84 -2.50
CA LEU A 79 16.90 14.99 -1.86
C LEU A 79 15.73 14.84 -2.86
N PHE A 80 15.89 15.30 -4.10
CA PHE A 80 14.90 15.06 -5.16
C PHE A 80 14.79 13.57 -5.50
N VAL A 81 15.93 12.85 -5.60
CA VAL A 81 15.91 11.39 -5.83
C VAL A 81 15.21 10.65 -4.69
N GLU A 82 15.46 11.04 -3.43
CA GLU A 82 14.76 10.46 -2.27
C GLU A 82 13.25 10.73 -2.32
N PHE A 83 12.86 11.94 -2.72
CA PHE A 83 11.46 12.31 -2.88
C PHE A 83 10.77 11.50 -3.98
N ASP A 84 11.40 11.40 -5.16
CA ASP A 84 10.85 10.66 -6.31
C ASP A 84 10.67 9.18 -5.98
N LYS A 85 11.63 8.59 -5.26
CA LYS A 85 11.52 7.21 -4.77
C LYS A 85 10.33 7.04 -3.83
N ALA A 86 10.16 7.93 -2.86
CA ALA A 86 9.03 7.88 -1.93
C ALA A 86 7.68 8.09 -2.62
N ASP A 87 7.63 8.96 -3.63
CA ASP A 87 6.43 9.24 -4.43
C ASP A 87 6.05 8.04 -5.32
N ALA A 88 7.04 7.37 -5.93
CA ALA A 88 6.83 6.14 -6.70
C ALA A 88 6.32 5.00 -5.83
N GLU A 89 6.94 4.77 -4.66
CA GLU A 89 6.50 3.75 -3.70
C GLU A 89 5.08 4.02 -3.18
N LEU A 90 4.76 5.29 -2.92
CA LEU A 90 3.41 5.71 -2.53
C LEU A 90 2.38 5.40 -3.62
N SER A 91 2.70 5.75 -4.87
CA SER A 91 1.82 5.54 -6.02
C SER A 91 1.57 4.05 -6.23
N GLN A 92 2.60 3.21 -6.15
CA GLN A 92 2.46 1.75 -6.21
C GLN A 92 1.58 1.20 -5.10
N ALA A 93 1.77 1.66 -3.85
CA ALA A 93 0.95 1.20 -2.72
C ALA A 93 -0.52 1.63 -2.85
N LYS A 94 -0.78 2.82 -3.41
CA LYS A 94 -2.15 3.29 -3.72
C LYS A 94 -2.79 2.44 -4.82
N GLN A 95 -2.05 2.12 -5.88
CA GLN A 95 -2.52 1.26 -6.96
C GLN A 95 -2.80 -0.17 -6.47
N GLU A 96 -1.94 -0.74 -5.61
CA GLU A 96 -2.18 -2.04 -4.98
C GLU A 96 -3.48 -2.04 -4.14
N ARG A 97 -3.73 -0.95 -3.41
CA ARG A 97 -4.94 -0.80 -2.61
C ARG A 97 -6.18 -0.68 -3.50
N GLU A 98 -6.11 0.08 -4.57
CA GLU A 98 -7.19 0.26 -5.52
C GLU A 98 -7.54 -1.04 -6.24
N ALA A 99 -6.54 -1.77 -6.73
CA ALA A 99 -6.72 -3.09 -7.34
C ALA A 99 -7.35 -4.10 -6.37
N ARG A 100 -7.03 -4.01 -5.07
CA ARG A 100 -7.62 -4.85 -4.03
C ARG A 100 -9.08 -4.49 -3.72
N LEU A 101 -9.42 -3.20 -3.72
CA LEU A 101 -10.78 -2.71 -3.43
C LEU A 101 -11.71 -2.87 -4.64
N TYR A 102 -11.19 -2.75 -5.86
CA TYR A 102 -11.94 -2.79 -7.11
C TYR A 102 -11.36 -3.80 -8.11
N PRO A 103 -11.39 -5.11 -7.81
CA PRO A 103 -10.81 -6.14 -8.68
C PRO A 103 -11.52 -6.33 -10.04
N ARG A 104 -12.54 -5.52 -10.37
CA ARG A 104 -13.50 -5.79 -11.47
C ARG A 104 -13.68 -4.68 -12.50
N SER A 105 -12.92 -3.59 -12.45
CA SER A 105 -13.08 -2.47 -13.40
C SER A 105 -12.71 -2.84 -14.85
N GLU A 106 -11.95 -3.91 -15.09
CA GLU A 106 -11.56 -4.33 -16.45
C GLU A 106 -12.43 -5.47 -17.02
N ALA A 107 -13.26 -6.12 -16.21
CA ALA A 107 -14.10 -7.25 -16.66
C ALA A 107 -15.48 -6.83 -17.21
N SER A 108 -15.88 -5.56 -17.06
CA SER A 108 -17.15 -5.03 -17.56
C SER A 108 -17.01 -4.22 -18.86
N ALA A 109 -15.84 -4.22 -19.49
CA ALA A 109 -15.57 -3.54 -20.76
C ALA A 109 -15.54 -4.52 -21.97
N GLN A 110 -16.28 -5.62 -21.91
CA GLN A 110 -16.58 -6.41 -23.11
C GLN A 110 -17.92 -5.93 -23.69
N PRO A 111 -17.94 -5.30 -24.88
CA PRO A 111 -19.18 -4.94 -25.54
C PRO A 111 -19.94 -6.20 -25.95
N ALA A 112 -21.24 -6.18 -25.72
CA ALA A 112 -22.21 -7.15 -26.23
C ALA A 112 -22.33 -7.08 -27.75
#